data_AF-A0A6M2A3M1-F1
#
_entry.id   AF-A0A6M2A3M1-F1
#
_cell.length_a   1.000
_cell.length_b   1.000
_cell.length_c   1.000
_cell.angle_alpha   90.00
_cell.angle_beta   90.00
_cell.angle_gamma   90.00
#
_symmetry.space_group_name_H-M   'P 1'
#
loop_
_entity.id
_entity.type
_entity.pdbx_description
1 polymer ?
#
loop_
_entity_poly.entity_id
_entity_poly.type
_entity_poly.pdbx_seq_one_letter_code
_entity_poly.pdbx_strand_id
1 'polypeptide(L)'
;MIITFRSRFSLDQFLFWGQIAVGVASVIVALIFCVQMMRKEILDVGMNMVGRRSFPMESMLSGPLALRENSRSPLALALEQKLVFLAQSLRPDVKREEKVLCIGVKGTDMQQVVKEGMPIFCNLKEHESGGIEGIEFLDRDGNTSMIPHVLDARSLLLKVERGGEEMEVILKASDGMRKAASGASKMAALQEGKVCGSDLFFREYGGGEYRPLSQKQQVEVVSGKERYVLYLGSKDFLSFRGGKWDVVAGLSDADREVPLAHVASCGSSGLEIEAWDAEGFSLFHTKLQGERSSLLRFAPEQVFLGAKQRTSKQVSCKIGKKRFVLQPGDWLINAKDGWHKLKTLDDIEAYLNHVLRGELCVVDSIDTKGNVKGHYFNEMRTQMQSFAFRAISSKGNRKGKAK
;
A
#
# COMPACT_ATOMS: atom_id res chain seq x y z
N MET A 1 26.93 -32.60 35.75
CA MET A 1 27.18 -31.40 36.57
C MET A 1 25.90 -30.59 36.58
N ILE A 2 25.11 -30.67 37.66
CA ILE A 2 23.79 -30.02 37.77
C ILE A 2 24.03 -28.71 38.53
N ILE A 3 23.82 -27.57 37.84
CA ILE A 3 23.93 -26.24 38.44
C ILE A 3 22.52 -25.85 38.92
N THR A 4 22.28 -25.98 40.22
CA THR A 4 21.06 -25.51 40.89
C THR A 4 21.24 -24.05 41.30
N PHE A 5 20.59 -23.14 40.57
CA PHE A 5 20.46 -21.74 40.97
C PHE A 5 19.48 -21.62 42.15
N ARG A 6 20.00 -21.46 43.38
CA ARG A 6 19.22 -20.99 44.53
C ARG A 6 19.12 -19.47 44.46
N SER A 7 18.05 -18.93 43.88
CA SER A 7 17.78 -17.49 43.99
C SER A 7 17.32 -17.17 45.41
N ARG A 8 18.13 -16.41 46.15
CA ARG A 8 17.73 -15.79 47.43
C ARG A 8 16.93 -14.53 47.13
N PHE A 9 15.68 -14.68 46.71
CA PHE A 9 14.72 -13.57 46.82
C PHE A 9 14.11 -13.66 48.21
N SER A 10 14.34 -12.65 49.06
CA SER A 10 13.70 -12.57 50.36
C SER A 10 12.20 -12.29 50.16
N LEU A 11 11.37 -12.86 51.03
CA LEU A 11 9.91 -12.70 50.99
C LEU A 11 9.49 -11.21 51.01
N ASP A 12 10.30 -10.37 51.67
CA ASP A 12 10.09 -8.93 51.77
C ASP A 12 10.21 -8.21 50.43
N GLN A 13 11.09 -8.67 49.52
CA GLN A 13 11.15 -8.10 48.17
C GLN A 13 9.89 -8.42 47.37
N PHE A 14 9.31 -9.61 47.55
CA PHE A 14 8.09 -10.00 46.86
C PHE A 14 6.88 -9.17 47.31
N LEU A 15 6.79 -8.87 48.61
CA LEU A 15 5.74 -8.01 49.17
C LEU A 15 5.89 -6.55 48.70
N PHE A 16 7.11 -6.03 48.62
CA PHE A 16 7.39 -4.68 48.12
C PHE A 16 6.96 -4.50 46.66
N TRP A 17 7.35 -5.43 45.78
CA TRP A 17 6.93 -5.41 44.38
C TRP A 17 5.43 -5.63 44.19
N GLY A 18 4.81 -6.44 45.07
CA GLY A 18 3.36 -6.64 45.10
C GLY A 18 2.59 -5.34 45.41
N GLN A 19 3.05 -4.55 46.39
CA GLN A 19 2.42 -3.27 46.71
C GLN A 19 2.58 -2.24 45.59
N ILE A 20 3.74 -2.20 44.94
CA ILE A 20 3.96 -1.33 43.77
C ILE A 20 3.03 -1.74 42.61
N ALA A 21 2.90 -3.03 42.33
CA ALA A 21 2.03 -3.51 41.26
C ALA A 21 0.56 -3.14 41.50
N VAL A 22 0.07 -3.25 42.75
CA VAL A 22 -1.29 -2.84 43.11
C VAL A 22 -1.48 -1.33 42.99
N GLY A 23 -0.49 -0.53 43.40
CA GLY A 23 -0.52 0.93 43.24
C GLY A 23 -0.53 1.38 41.77
N VAL A 24 0.25 0.74 40.91
CA VAL A 24 0.26 1.03 39.48
C VAL A 24 -1.05 0.62 38.82
N ALA A 25 -1.60 -0.54 39.20
CA ALA A 25 -2.89 -1.01 38.68
C ALA A 25 -4.04 -0.05 39.06
N SER A 26 -4.06 0.49 40.29
CA SER A 26 -5.11 1.43 40.71
C SER A 26 -5.05 2.76 39.96
N VAL A 27 -3.85 3.27 39.69
CA VAL A 27 -3.66 4.48 38.87
C VAL A 27 -4.11 4.28 37.43
N ILE A 28 -3.81 3.11 36.83
CA ILE A 28 -4.26 2.78 35.47
C ILE A 28 -5.79 2.70 35.41
N VAL A 29 -6.45 2.07 36.38
CA VAL A 29 -7.91 2.00 36.45
C VAL A 29 -8.54 3.40 36.61
N ALA A 30 -7.96 4.26 37.45
CA ALA A 30 -8.42 5.63 37.62
C ALA A 30 -8.29 6.46 36.33
N LEU A 31 -7.18 6.30 35.59
CA LEU A 31 -6.99 6.97 34.29
C LEU A 31 -8.00 6.49 33.23
N ILE A 32 -8.26 5.18 33.16
CA ILE A 32 -9.29 4.63 32.25
C ILE A 32 -10.67 5.19 32.62
N PHE A 33 -10.99 5.29 33.91
CA PHE A 33 -12.25 5.85 34.37
C PHE A 33 -12.37 7.35 34.03
N CYS A 34 -11.32 8.14 34.22
CA CYS A 34 -11.29 9.56 33.81
C CYS A 34 -11.48 9.74 32.29
N VAL A 35 -10.85 8.89 31.47
CA VAL A 35 -11.02 8.94 30.00
C VAL A 35 -12.46 8.58 29.61
N GLN A 36 -13.07 7.59 30.28
CA GLN A 36 -14.48 7.21 30.05
C GLN A 36 -15.44 8.34 30.46
N MET A 37 -15.21 9.00 31.59
CA MET A 37 -15.98 10.17 32.05
C MET A 37 -15.89 11.34 31.07
N MET A 38 -14.69 11.73 30.64
CA MET A 38 -14.52 12.79 29.65
C MET A 38 -15.20 12.47 28.31
N ARG A 39 -15.15 11.20 27.88
CA ARG A 39 -15.84 10.78 26.64
C ARG A 39 -17.35 10.90 26.75
N LYS A 40 -17.92 10.63 27.95
CA LYS A 40 -19.36 10.77 28.21
C LYS A 40 -19.79 12.24 28.23
N GLU A 41 -19.04 13.13 28.90
CA GLU A 41 -19.35 14.56 28.88
C GLU A 41 -19.22 15.17 27.48
N ILE A 42 -18.21 14.79 26.68
CA ILE A 42 -18.06 15.27 25.30
C ILE A 42 -19.26 14.82 24.43
N LEU A 43 -19.77 13.61 24.65
CA LEU A 43 -20.97 13.12 23.95
C LEU A 43 -22.25 13.83 24.41
N ASP A 44 -22.42 14.08 25.71
CA ASP A 44 -23.59 14.78 26.26
C ASP A 44 -23.60 16.28 25.88
N VAL A 45 -22.42 16.93 25.79
CA VAL A 45 -22.28 18.31 25.28
C VAL A 45 -22.53 18.37 23.76
N GLY A 46 -22.16 17.32 23.02
CA GLY A 46 -22.46 17.21 21.59
C GLY A 46 -23.96 17.02 21.28
N MET A 47 -24.69 16.30 22.13
CA MET A 47 -26.11 16.02 21.91
C MET A 47 -27.05 17.17 22.35
N ASN A 48 -26.65 18.00 23.31
CA ASN A 48 -27.46 19.14 23.77
C ASN A 48 -27.28 20.44 22.96
N MET A 49 -26.41 20.47 21.95
CA MET A 49 -26.26 21.60 21.02
C MET A 49 -27.18 21.53 19.79
N VAL A 50 -28.05 20.51 19.68
CA VAL A 50 -29.06 20.37 18.59
C VAL A 50 -30.34 21.18 18.89
N GLY A 51 -30.25 22.16 19.79
CA GLY A 51 -31.25 23.20 20.00
C GLY A 51 -30.90 24.54 19.36
N ARG A 52 -29.86 24.63 18.52
CA ARG A 52 -29.67 25.80 17.67
C ARG A 52 -30.80 25.82 16.66
N ARG A 53 -31.72 26.79 16.83
CA ARG A 53 -32.58 27.28 15.76
C ARG A 53 -31.66 27.64 14.59
N SER A 54 -31.42 26.70 13.69
CA SER A 54 -30.87 27.00 12.38
C SER A 54 -31.94 27.84 11.71
N PHE A 55 -31.72 29.14 11.68
CA PHE A 55 -32.44 29.97 10.72
C PHE A 55 -32.11 29.38 9.35
N PRO A 56 -33.10 28.84 8.61
CA PRO A 56 -32.83 28.40 7.26
C PRO A 56 -32.35 29.62 6.51
N MET A 57 -31.11 29.59 6.00
CA MET A 57 -30.54 30.69 5.23
C MET A 57 -31.44 31.03 4.02
N GLU A 58 -32.20 30.04 3.55
CA GLU A 58 -33.24 30.15 2.53
C GLU A 58 -34.41 31.06 2.93
N SER A 59 -34.74 31.20 4.22
CA SER A 59 -35.80 32.13 4.69
C SER A 59 -35.32 33.57 4.90
N MET A 60 -34.01 33.84 4.84
CA MET A 60 -33.49 35.21 4.79
C MET A 60 -33.55 35.81 3.37
N LEU A 61 -33.82 34.98 2.35
CA LEU A 61 -33.90 35.39 0.94
C LEU A 61 -35.34 35.68 0.47
N SER A 62 -36.36 35.44 1.32
CA SER A 62 -37.77 35.71 1.00
C SER A 62 -38.38 36.71 1.98
N GLY A 63 -38.25 38.00 1.65
CA GLY A 63 -38.84 39.10 2.41
C GLY A 63 -38.48 40.47 1.86
N PRO A 64 -39.10 41.55 2.34
CA PRO A 64 -38.80 42.93 1.89
C PRO A 64 -37.39 43.43 2.25
N LEU A 65 -36.66 42.68 3.08
CA LEU A 65 -35.22 42.87 3.38
C LEU A 65 -34.34 41.79 2.72
N ALA A 66 -34.89 40.93 1.87
CA ALA A 66 -34.08 40.05 1.04
C ALA A 66 -33.11 40.95 0.28
N LEU A 67 -31.81 40.63 0.39
CA LEU A 67 -30.81 41.21 -0.51
C LEU A 67 -31.41 41.05 -1.90
N ARG A 68 -31.74 42.17 -2.56
CA ARG A 68 -32.14 42.16 -3.97
C ARG A 68 -31.18 41.18 -4.62
N GLU A 69 -31.70 40.17 -5.30
CA GLU A 69 -30.89 39.40 -6.24
C GLU A 69 -30.23 40.46 -7.12
N ASN A 70 -29.00 40.83 -6.77
CA ASN A 70 -28.23 41.80 -7.51
C ASN A 70 -28.26 41.23 -8.91
N SER A 71 -28.84 41.99 -9.83
CA SER A 71 -29.00 41.66 -11.24
C SER A 71 -27.73 40.97 -11.69
N ARG A 72 -27.74 39.63 -11.69
CA ARG A 72 -26.53 38.85 -11.95
C ARG A 72 -26.12 39.26 -13.34
N SER A 73 -24.84 39.63 -13.49
CA SER A 73 -24.32 40.01 -14.80
C SER A 73 -24.73 38.94 -15.81
N PRO A 74 -25.27 39.28 -16.99
CA PRO A 74 -25.58 38.32 -18.03
C PRO A 74 -24.39 37.39 -18.35
N LEU A 75 -23.16 37.92 -18.21
CA LEU A 75 -21.93 37.15 -18.35
C LEU A 75 -21.78 36.08 -17.27
N ALA A 76 -22.08 36.40 -16.00
CA ALA A 76 -22.00 35.45 -14.90
C ALA A 76 -22.96 34.26 -15.10
N LEU A 77 -24.19 34.53 -15.57
CA LEU A 77 -25.16 33.49 -15.91
C LEU A 77 -24.69 32.63 -17.10
N ALA A 78 -24.12 33.26 -18.13
CA ALA A 78 -23.58 32.55 -19.28
C ALA A 78 -22.39 31.65 -18.89
N LEU A 79 -21.52 32.12 -17.99
CA LEU A 79 -20.41 31.33 -17.45
C LEU A 79 -20.91 30.14 -16.61
N GLU A 80 -21.91 30.33 -15.74
CA GLU A 80 -22.53 29.24 -14.97
C GLU A 80 -23.13 28.16 -15.89
N GLN A 81 -23.69 28.57 -17.04
CA GLN A 81 -24.22 27.67 -18.04
C GLN A 81 -23.12 26.93 -18.81
N LYS A 82 -21.97 27.55 -19.09
CA LYS A 82 -20.89 26.99 -19.92
C LYS A 82 -19.79 26.28 -19.15
N LEU A 83 -19.48 26.69 -17.93
CA LEU A 83 -18.46 26.08 -17.10
C LEU A 83 -19.05 25.04 -16.16
N VAL A 84 -18.22 24.08 -15.77
CA VAL A 84 -18.57 23.04 -14.83
C VAL A 84 -17.40 22.73 -13.91
N PHE A 85 -17.67 22.59 -12.62
CA PHE A 85 -16.69 22.07 -11.67
C PHE A 85 -16.65 20.55 -11.82
N LEU A 86 -15.51 20.01 -12.28
CA LEU A 86 -15.40 18.59 -12.60
C LEU A 86 -15.00 17.78 -11.36
N ALA A 87 -13.90 18.17 -10.71
CA ALA A 87 -13.37 17.43 -9.58
C ALA A 87 -12.42 18.27 -8.72
N GLN A 88 -12.30 17.88 -7.46
CA GLN A 88 -11.21 18.27 -6.57
C GLN A 88 -10.27 17.07 -6.41
N SER A 89 -8.96 17.32 -6.42
CA SER A 89 -7.97 16.27 -6.19
C SER A 89 -8.14 15.69 -4.77
N LEU A 90 -8.22 14.37 -4.69
CA LEU A 90 -8.38 13.60 -3.45
C LEU A 90 -7.08 12.92 -3.01
N ARG A 91 -5.96 13.25 -3.65
CA ARG A 91 -4.65 12.69 -3.34
C ARG A 91 -4.23 13.05 -1.90
N PRO A 92 -3.79 12.07 -1.09
CA PRO A 92 -3.45 12.33 0.31
C PRO A 92 -2.16 13.16 0.49
N ASP A 93 -1.26 13.19 -0.50
CA ASP A 93 0.01 13.94 -0.51
C ASP A 93 -0.15 15.42 -0.90
N VAL A 94 -1.33 15.81 -1.36
CA VAL A 94 -1.66 17.21 -1.60
C VAL A 94 -1.90 17.87 -0.26
N LYS A 95 -1.11 18.91 0.05
CA LYS A 95 -1.28 19.69 1.29
C LYS A 95 -2.70 20.26 1.32
N ARG A 96 -3.32 20.32 2.51
CA ARG A 96 -4.67 20.89 2.67
C ARG A 96 -4.80 22.32 2.12
N GLU A 97 -3.70 23.06 2.11
CA GLU A 97 -3.60 24.43 1.59
C GLU A 97 -3.48 24.47 0.06
N GLU A 98 -3.04 23.39 -0.59
CA GLU A 98 -2.81 23.30 -2.03
C GLU A 98 -3.96 22.56 -2.72
N LYS A 99 -5.22 23.01 -2.55
CA LYS A 99 -6.35 22.32 -3.22
C LYS A 99 -6.21 22.43 -4.74
N VAL A 100 -6.10 21.29 -5.41
CA VAL A 100 -6.05 21.20 -6.87
C VAL A 100 -7.45 20.90 -7.40
N LEU A 101 -7.88 21.66 -8.40
CA LEU A 101 -9.23 21.71 -8.94
C LEU A 101 -9.19 21.45 -10.46
N CYS A 102 -10.22 20.81 -10.98
CA CYS A 102 -10.44 20.63 -12.40
C CYS A 102 -11.74 21.31 -12.82
N ILE A 103 -11.64 22.22 -13.79
CA ILE A 103 -12.77 22.98 -14.34
C ILE A 103 -12.89 22.66 -15.83
N GLY A 104 -14.09 22.32 -16.27
CA GLY A 104 -14.37 21.96 -17.66
C GLY A 104 -15.31 22.94 -18.36
N VAL A 105 -15.34 22.86 -19.69
CA VAL A 105 -16.33 23.56 -20.53
C VAL A 105 -17.39 22.55 -20.99
N LYS A 106 -18.66 22.78 -20.61
CA LYS A 106 -19.77 21.87 -20.92
C LYS A 106 -19.92 21.67 -22.42
N GLY A 107 -20.12 20.42 -22.82
CA GLY A 107 -20.28 20.03 -24.23
C GLY A 107 -18.96 19.93 -25.01
N THR A 108 -17.80 20.06 -24.35
CA THR A 108 -16.48 19.90 -24.96
C THR A 108 -15.58 18.99 -24.11
N ASP A 109 -14.43 18.62 -24.65
CA ASP A 109 -13.38 17.90 -23.90
C ASP A 109 -12.35 18.85 -23.26
N MET A 110 -12.56 20.17 -23.34
CA MET A 110 -11.65 21.17 -22.78
C MET A 110 -11.80 21.22 -21.25
N GLN A 111 -10.66 21.12 -20.57
CA GLN A 111 -10.57 21.20 -19.11
C GLN A 111 -9.26 21.90 -18.70
N GLN A 112 -9.29 22.56 -17.55
CA GLN A 112 -8.13 23.20 -16.95
C GLN A 112 -7.95 22.68 -15.52
N VAL A 113 -6.72 22.28 -15.20
CA VAL A 113 -6.29 21.94 -13.84
C VAL A 113 -5.62 23.16 -13.21
N VAL A 114 -6.10 23.56 -12.04
CA VAL A 114 -5.68 24.81 -11.37
C VAL A 114 -5.62 24.61 -9.86
N LYS A 115 -4.75 25.37 -9.18
CA LYS A 115 -4.74 25.43 -7.71
C LYS A 115 -5.72 26.48 -7.22
N GLU A 116 -6.38 26.23 -6.10
CA GLU A 116 -7.23 27.21 -5.44
C GLU A 116 -6.47 28.53 -5.24
N GLY A 117 -7.12 29.66 -5.58
CA GLY A 117 -6.55 31.00 -5.51
C GLY A 117 -5.61 31.38 -6.66
N MET A 118 -5.25 30.47 -7.57
CA MET A 118 -4.46 30.80 -8.76
C MET A 118 -5.37 31.21 -9.92
N PRO A 119 -5.00 32.26 -10.70
CA PRO A 119 -5.82 32.73 -11.80
C PRO A 119 -5.82 31.73 -12.97
N ILE A 120 -6.98 31.57 -13.57
CA ILE A 120 -7.20 30.91 -14.86
C ILE A 120 -7.41 32.01 -15.89
N PHE A 121 -6.63 31.98 -16.96
CA PHE A 121 -6.81 32.91 -18.08
C PHE A 121 -7.63 32.24 -19.17
N CYS A 122 -8.60 32.96 -19.74
CA CYS A 122 -9.36 32.48 -20.88
C CYS A 122 -9.76 33.60 -21.83
N ASN A 123 -10.05 33.20 -23.07
CA ASN A 123 -10.74 34.05 -24.04
C ASN A 123 -12.20 33.57 -24.17
N LEU A 124 -13.12 34.50 -23.94
CA LEU A 124 -14.55 34.27 -24.16
C LEU A 124 -14.91 34.67 -25.59
N LYS A 125 -15.46 33.73 -26.37
CA LYS A 125 -16.04 34.00 -27.69
C LYS A 125 -17.51 34.37 -27.48
N GLU A 126 -17.84 35.63 -27.72
CA GLU A 126 -19.20 36.13 -27.56
C GLU A 126 -20.04 35.85 -28.81
N HIS A 127 -21.27 35.44 -28.58
CA HIS A 127 -22.29 35.33 -29.62
C HIS A 127 -22.92 36.71 -29.86
N GLU A 128 -23.36 37.00 -31.09
CA GLU A 128 -23.98 38.29 -31.46
C GLU A 128 -25.19 38.68 -30.59
N SER A 129 -25.84 37.68 -29.97
CA SER A 129 -26.97 37.87 -29.05
C SER A 129 -26.57 38.19 -27.59
N GLY A 130 -25.27 38.42 -27.31
CA GLY A 130 -24.76 38.72 -25.97
C GLY A 130 -24.52 37.50 -25.07
N GLY A 131 -24.50 36.28 -25.62
CA GLY A 131 -24.16 35.05 -24.90
C GLY A 131 -22.69 34.65 -25.05
N ILE A 132 -22.24 33.63 -24.32
CA ILE A 132 -20.92 33.02 -24.54
C ILE A 132 -21.08 31.83 -25.48
N GLU A 133 -20.50 31.90 -26.68
CA GLU A 133 -20.46 30.81 -27.64
C GLU A 133 -19.46 29.74 -27.18
N GLY A 134 -18.23 30.15 -26.89
CA GLY A 134 -17.12 29.26 -26.52
C GLY A 134 -16.15 29.88 -25.51
N ILE A 135 -15.40 29.01 -24.83
CA ILE A 135 -14.38 29.38 -23.84
C ILE A 135 -13.10 28.67 -24.24
N GLU A 136 -12.01 29.42 -24.34
CA GLU A 136 -10.68 28.90 -24.66
C GLU A 136 -9.72 29.23 -23.52
N PHE A 137 -9.23 28.20 -22.82
CA PHE A 137 -8.25 28.37 -21.74
C PHE A 137 -6.86 28.71 -22.31
N LEU A 138 -6.14 29.59 -21.62
CA LEU A 138 -4.83 30.08 -21.99
C LEU A 138 -3.83 29.89 -20.86
N ASP A 139 -2.56 29.67 -21.22
CA ASP A 139 -1.48 29.54 -20.23
C ASP A 139 -1.14 30.86 -19.54
N ARG A 140 -1.24 31.99 -20.26
CA ARG A 140 -0.94 33.36 -19.79
C ARG A 140 -1.78 34.39 -20.53
N ASP A 141 -2.05 35.52 -19.86
CA ASP A 141 -2.59 36.78 -20.42
C ASP A 141 -3.85 36.63 -21.29
N GLY A 142 -5.00 36.38 -20.64
CA GLY A 142 -6.32 36.37 -21.27
C GLY A 142 -7.08 37.68 -21.10
N ASN A 143 -8.15 37.86 -21.90
CA ASN A 143 -9.05 39.00 -21.73
C ASN A 143 -9.93 38.88 -20.47
N THR A 144 -9.98 37.69 -19.88
CA THR A 144 -10.74 37.35 -18.68
C THR A 144 -9.84 36.54 -17.74
N SER A 145 -9.82 36.92 -16.46
CA SER A 145 -9.17 36.15 -15.40
C SER A 145 -10.23 35.56 -14.47
N MET A 146 -10.01 34.33 -14.00
CA MET A 146 -10.94 33.64 -13.07
C MET A 146 -10.15 33.03 -11.91
N ILE A 147 -10.49 33.40 -10.68
CA ILE A 147 -9.85 32.89 -9.47
C ILE A 147 -10.81 31.93 -8.75
N PRO A 148 -10.47 30.64 -8.65
CA PRO A 148 -11.33 29.65 -8.02
C PRO A 148 -11.13 29.58 -6.49
N HIS A 149 -12.24 29.53 -5.77
CA HIS A 149 -12.32 29.37 -4.32
C HIS A 149 -13.33 28.26 -3.97
N VAL A 150 -12.87 27.24 -3.25
CA VAL A 150 -13.72 26.11 -2.86
C VAL A 150 -14.65 26.55 -1.74
N LEU A 151 -15.96 26.45 -1.98
CA LEU A 151 -16.97 26.71 -0.96
C LEU A 151 -17.23 25.43 -0.16
N ASP A 152 -17.50 24.32 -0.85
CA ASP A 152 -17.71 23.00 -0.26
C ASP A 152 -17.27 21.87 -1.23
N ALA A 153 -17.53 20.61 -0.87
CA ALA A 153 -17.13 19.45 -1.68
C ALA A 153 -17.80 19.36 -3.06
N ARG A 154 -18.87 20.12 -3.31
CA ARG A 154 -19.69 20.12 -4.52
C ARG A 154 -19.90 21.50 -5.13
N SER A 155 -19.31 22.55 -4.56
CA SER A 155 -19.49 23.90 -5.07
C SER A 155 -18.20 24.73 -5.05
N LEU A 156 -18.03 25.53 -6.09
CA LEU A 156 -16.86 26.36 -6.35
C LEU A 156 -17.30 27.79 -6.65
N LEU A 157 -16.75 28.77 -5.95
CA LEU A 157 -16.88 30.18 -6.29
C LEU A 157 -15.76 30.58 -7.25
N LEU A 158 -16.12 31.12 -8.40
CA LEU A 158 -15.20 31.77 -9.32
C LEU A 158 -15.36 33.29 -9.19
N LYS A 159 -14.29 33.96 -8.79
CA LYS A 159 -14.18 35.41 -8.94
C LYS A 159 -13.65 35.71 -10.33
N VAL A 160 -14.44 36.39 -11.15
CA VAL A 160 -14.15 36.63 -12.56
C VAL A 160 -13.88 38.12 -12.74
N GLU A 161 -12.76 38.47 -13.34
CA GLU A 161 -12.38 39.83 -13.68
C GLU A 161 -12.29 39.96 -15.21
N ARG A 162 -13.01 40.94 -15.77
CA ARG A 162 -12.99 41.23 -17.21
C ARG A 162 -13.11 42.72 -17.45
N GLY A 163 -12.11 43.32 -18.09
CA GLY A 163 -12.13 44.75 -18.43
C GLY A 163 -12.30 45.69 -17.23
N GLY A 164 -11.85 45.27 -16.04
CA GLY A 164 -12.01 46.02 -14.79
C GLY A 164 -13.33 45.79 -14.05
N GLU A 165 -14.25 44.98 -14.58
CA GLU A 165 -15.45 44.54 -13.88
C GLU A 165 -15.18 43.23 -13.12
N GLU A 166 -15.56 43.19 -11.84
CA GLU A 166 -15.51 42.00 -11.01
C GLU A 166 -16.90 41.38 -10.87
N MET A 167 -16.99 40.05 -10.99
CA MET A 167 -18.23 39.30 -10.78
C MET A 167 -17.97 37.95 -10.13
N GLU A 168 -19.01 37.41 -9.49
CA GLU A 168 -18.96 36.13 -8.79
C GLU A 168 -19.86 35.10 -9.49
N VAL A 169 -19.28 33.93 -9.79
CA VAL A 169 -19.97 32.80 -10.43
C VAL A 169 -19.86 31.58 -9.54
N ILE A 170 -20.98 30.92 -9.23
CA ILE A 170 -20.96 29.68 -8.43
C ILE A 170 -21.13 28.51 -9.38
N LEU A 171 -20.12 27.65 -9.45
CA LEU A 171 -20.17 26.39 -10.19
C LEU A 171 -20.56 25.26 -9.25
N LYS A 172 -21.49 24.42 -9.69
CA LYS A 172 -21.83 23.15 -9.03
C LYS A 172 -21.05 22.01 -9.67
N ALA A 173 -20.63 21.06 -8.84
CA ALA A 173 -20.00 19.84 -9.30
C ALA A 173 -20.95 19.07 -10.22
N SER A 174 -20.45 18.61 -11.37
CA SER A 174 -21.24 17.69 -12.18
C SER A 174 -21.13 16.27 -11.65
N ASP A 175 -22.26 15.59 -11.54
CA ASP A 175 -22.30 14.15 -11.26
C ASP A 175 -21.71 13.30 -12.42
N GLY A 176 -21.52 13.90 -13.60
CA GLY A 176 -21.32 13.19 -14.87
C GLY A 176 -19.89 13.05 -15.40
N MET A 177 -18.86 13.66 -14.79
CA MET A 177 -17.48 13.59 -15.33
C MET A 177 -16.48 13.03 -14.33
N ARG A 178 -16.70 11.78 -13.91
CA ARG A 178 -15.58 10.88 -13.59
C ARG A 178 -15.18 10.17 -14.88
N LYS A 179 -14.58 10.88 -15.85
CA LYS A 179 -13.96 10.19 -16.99
C LYS A 179 -12.92 9.23 -16.42
N ALA A 180 -12.97 7.97 -16.83
CA ALA A 180 -11.96 6.98 -16.49
C ALA A 180 -10.59 7.55 -16.86
N ALA A 181 -9.71 7.72 -15.87
CA ALA A 181 -8.40 8.35 -16.04
C ALA A 181 -7.61 7.75 -17.20
N SER A 182 -6.81 8.57 -17.88
CA SER A 182 -5.76 8.08 -18.79
C SER A 182 -4.77 7.11 -18.10
N GLY A 183 -4.78 7.07 -16.77
CA GLY A 183 -4.03 6.14 -15.92
C GLY A 183 -4.66 4.76 -15.69
N ALA A 184 -5.84 4.45 -16.26
CA ALA A 184 -6.53 3.18 -16.02
C ALA A 184 -5.64 1.94 -16.27
N SER A 185 -4.79 1.99 -17.31
CA SER A 185 -3.84 0.91 -17.62
C SER A 185 -2.75 0.72 -16.56
N LYS A 186 -2.31 1.79 -15.88
CA LYS A 186 -1.29 1.70 -14.80
C LYS A 186 -1.88 1.08 -13.54
N MET A 187 -3.15 1.37 -13.26
CA MET A 187 -3.90 0.81 -12.13
C MET A 187 -4.28 -0.65 -12.35
N ALA A 188 -4.51 -1.06 -13.60
CA ALA A 188 -4.83 -2.45 -13.95
C ALA A 188 -3.79 -3.46 -13.42
N ALA A 189 -2.50 -3.09 -13.43
CA ALA A 189 -1.44 -3.95 -12.89
C ALA A 189 -1.65 -4.30 -11.40
N LEU A 190 -2.12 -3.34 -10.59
CA LEU A 190 -2.45 -3.62 -9.19
C LEU A 190 -3.72 -4.47 -9.08
N GLN A 191 -4.73 -4.25 -9.92
CA GLN A 191 -5.98 -5.03 -9.91
C GLN A 191 -5.74 -6.51 -10.20
N GLU A 192 -4.83 -6.81 -11.10
CA GLU A 192 -4.45 -8.17 -11.49
C GLU A 192 -3.45 -8.81 -10.51
N GLY A 193 -2.99 -8.05 -9.51
CA GLY A 193 -2.05 -8.50 -8.51
C GLY A 193 -2.57 -9.66 -7.67
N LYS A 194 -1.67 -10.57 -7.29
CA LYS A 194 -1.99 -11.75 -6.49
C LYS A 194 -1.35 -11.65 -5.11
N VAL A 195 -2.15 -11.78 -4.06
CA VAL A 195 -1.65 -11.79 -2.68
C VAL A 195 -1.24 -13.22 -2.31
N CYS A 196 0.06 -13.44 -2.12
CA CYS A 196 0.61 -14.78 -1.91
C CYS A 196 0.66 -15.20 -0.43
N GLY A 197 0.82 -14.24 0.48
CA GLY A 197 1.02 -14.49 1.92
C GLY A 197 2.27 -13.80 2.46
N SER A 198 2.60 -14.03 3.73
CA SER A 198 3.85 -13.54 4.31
C SER A 198 5.04 -14.45 3.97
N ASP A 199 6.23 -13.87 3.93
CA ASP A 199 7.47 -14.55 3.60
C ASP A 199 8.03 -15.32 4.80
N LEU A 200 7.80 -16.63 4.82
CA LEU A 200 8.24 -17.50 5.91
C LEU A 200 9.76 -17.67 5.92
N PHE A 201 10.40 -17.57 4.75
CA PHE A 201 11.85 -17.66 4.67
C PHE A 201 12.50 -16.46 5.39
N PHE A 202 12.02 -15.23 5.15
CA PHE A 202 12.51 -14.07 5.88
C PHE A 202 12.25 -14.16 7.39
N ARG A 203 11.15 -14.79 7.79
CA ARG A 203 10.86 -15.01 9.21
C ARG A 203 11.87 -15.94 9.88
N GLU A 204 12.25 -17.04 9.23
CA GLU A 204 13.16 -18.03 9.81
C GLU A 204 14.64 -17.70 9.61
N TYR A 205 15.02 -17.18 8.44
CA TYR A 205 16.42 -17.00 8.01
C TYR A 205 16.82 -15.55 7.71
N GLY A 206 15.87 -14.61 7.62
CA GLY A 206 16.14 -13.23 7.22
C GLY A 206 16.79 -12.35 8.31
N GLY A 207 16.99 -12.86 9.53
CA GLY A 207 17.63 -12.07 10.58
C GLY A 207 16.91 -10.75 10.89
N GLY A 208 17.66 -9.74 11.35
CA GLY A 208 17.10 -8.45 11.78
C GLY A 208 16.68 -7.55 10.61
N GLU A 209 17.44 -7.56 9.52
CA GLU A 209 17.27 -6.67 8.36
C GLU A 209 15.98 -6.97 7.57
N TYR A 210 15.60 -8.24 7.44
CA TYR A 210 14.36 -8.64 6.76
C TYR A 210 13.14 -8.74 7.69
N ARG A 211 13.30 -8.46 9.00
CA ARG A 211 12.19 -8.52 9.96
C ARG A 211 10.99 -7.63 9.54
N PRO A 212 11.17 -6.38 9.06
CA PRO A 212 10.04 -5.56 8.62
C PRO A 212 9.30 -6.19 7.44
N LEU A 213 10.01 -6.82 6.51
CA LEU A 213 9.45 -7.45 5.32
C LEU A 213 8.73 -8.77 5.66
N SER A 214 9.22 -9.52 6.65
CA SER A 214 8.60 -10.77 7.11
C SER A 214 7.19 -10.59 7.70
N GLN A 215 6.85 -9.37 8.14
CA GLN A 215 5.54 -9.03 8.69
C GLN A 215 4.55 -8.52 7.63
N LYS A 216 5.02 -8.28 6.40
CA LYS A 216 4.22 -7.79 5.28
C LYS A 216 3.69 -8.95 4.43
N GLN A 217 2.65 -8.68 3.64
CA GLN A 217 2.13 -9.60 2.64
C GLN A 217 2.92 -9.42 1.33
N GLN A 218 3.29 -10.52 0.71
CA GLN A 218 3.84 -10.53 -0.63
C GLN A 218 2.70 -10.40 -1.65
N VAL A 219 2.86 -9.48 -2.59
CA VAL A 219 1.95 -9.28 -3.72
C VAL A 219 2.74 -9.44 -5.00
N GLU A 220 2.39 -10.45 -5.79
CA GLU A 220 2.93 -10.62 -7.13
C GLU A 220 2.16 -9.73 -8.11
N VAL A 221 2.88 -8.82 -8.77
CA VAL A 221 2.32 -7.90 -9.75
C VAL A 221 2.92 -8.20 -11.13
N VAL A 222 2.07 -8.12 -12.16
CA VAL A 222 2.47 -8.24 -13.56
C VAL A 222 2.30 -6.87 -14.21
N SER A 223 3.39 -6.31 -14.74
CA SER A 223 3.37 -5.06 -15.51
C SER A 223 3.96 -5.34 -16.88
N GLY A 224 3.09 -5.42 -17.90
CA GLY A 224 3.48 -5.83 -19.24
C GLY A 224 4.00 -7.27 -19.28
N LYS A 225 5.29 -7.45 -19.59
CA LYS A 225 5.96 -8.76 -19.62
C LYS A 225 6.73 -9.08 -18.34
N GLU A 226 6.88 -8.11 -17.45
CA GLU A 226 7.68 -8.24 -16.25
C GLU A 226 6.80 -8.59 -15.06
N ARG A 227 7.36 -9.41 -14.17
CA ARG A 227 6.69 -9.90 -12.98
C ARG A 227 7.59 -9.66 -11.79
N TYR A 228 7.07 -9.02 -10.76
CA TYR A 228 7.84 -8.64 -9.58
C TYR A 228 6.97 -8.78 -8.33
N VAL A 229 7.62 -8.72 -7.17
CA VAL A 229 6.95 -8.93 -5.88
C VAL A 229 7.10 -7.68 -5.04
N LEU A 230 5.99 -7.26 -4.44
CA LEU A 230 5.93 -6.17 -3.48
C LEU A 230 5.65 -6.71 -2.09
N TYR A 231 6.26 -6.10 -1.09
CA TYR A 231 6.03 -6.41 0.32
C TYR A 231 5.17 -5.29 0.90
N LEU A 232 3.88 -5.57 1.08
CA LEU A 232 2.88 -4.59 1.47
C LEU A 232 2.31 -4.86 2.87
N GLY A 233 2.30 -3.83 3.69
CA GLY A 233 1.63 -3.76 4.98
C GLY A 233 0.53 -2.71 4.96
N SER A 234 -0.32 -2.71 5.99
CA SER A 234 -1.32 -1.65 6.16
C SER A 234 -0.63 -0.28 6.27
N LYS A 235 -1.21 0.72 5.60
CA LYS A 235 -0.71 2.10 5.52
C LYS A 235 0.55 2.31 4.68
N ASP A 236 1.03 1.27 3.98
CA ASP A 236 2.09 1.48 3.00
C ASP A 236 1.54 2.32 1.83
N PHE A 237 2.40 3.17 1.28
CA PHE A 237 2.14 3.93 0.07
C PHE A 237 2.98 3.38 -1.08
N LEU A 238 2.47 3.49 -2.29
CA LEU A 238 3.15 3.07 -3.50
C LEU A 238 3.15 4.18 -4.55
N SER A 239 4.23 4.31 -5.31
CA SER A 239 4.32 5.22 -6.46
C SER A 239 4.60 4.42 -7.73
N PHE A 240 3.97 4.78 -8.85
CA PHE A 240 4.23 4.12 -10.13
C PHE A 240 5.40 4.79 -10.88
N ARG A 241 6.62 4.25 -10.74
CA ARG A 241 7.85 4.79 -11.36
C ARG A 241 8.48 3.76 -12.28
N GLY A 242 9.00 4.20 -13.43
CA GLY A 242 9.71 3.31 -14.37
C GLY A 242 8.87 2.12 -14.88
N GLY A 243 7.54 2.26 -14.96
CA GLY A 243 6.64 1.18 -15.40
C GLY A 243 6.32 0.15 -14.31
N LYS A 244 6.71 0.39 -13.05
CA LYS A 244 6.47 -0.49 -11.91
C LYS A 244 5.92 0.28 -10.72
N TRP A 245 5.23 -0.43 -9.85
CA TRP A 245 4.83 0.06 -8.54
C TRP A 245 5.95 -0.18 -7.56
N ASP A 246 6.37 0.86 -6.86
CA ASP A 246 7.40 0.78 -5.81
C ASP A 246 6.84 1.30 -4.49
N VAL A 247 7.20 0.66 -3.38
CA VAL A 247 6.81 1.09 -2.03
C VAL A 247 7.62 2.34 -1.68
N VAL A 248 6.94 3.38 -1.17
CA VAL A 248 7.56 4.60 -0.67
C VAL A 248 7.53 4.63 0.86
N ALA A 249 8.61 5.15 1.47
CA ALA A 249 8.72 5.19 2.93
C ALA A 249 7.70 6.14 3.57
N GLY A 250 7.27 7.16 2.84
CA GLY A 250 6.21 8.06 3.26
C GLY A 250 5.65 8.90 2.12
N LEU A 251 4.62 9.67 2.46
CA LEU A 251 3.92 10.58 1.54
C LEU A 251 4.83 11.65 0.94
N SER A 252 5.84 12.10 1.67
CA SER A 252 6.80 13.12 1.23
C SER A 252 7.68 12.66 0.07
N ASP A 253 7.88 11.35 -0.05
CA ASP A 253 8.78 10.74 -1.03
C ASP A 253 8.01 10.29 -2.29
N ALA A 254 6.69 10.43 -2.27
CA ALA A 254 5.83 10.15 -3.40
C ALA A 254 5.97 11.25 -4.46
N ASP A 255 6.19 10.83 -5.70
CA ASP A 255 6.24 11.74 -6.83
C ASP A 255 4.81 12.17 -7.22
N ARG A 256 4.63 13.48 -7.43
CA ARG A 256 3.34 14.11 -7.75
C ARG A 256 2.96 13.92 -9.21
N GLU A 257 3.92 13.63 -10.09
CA GLU A 257 3.67 13.47 -11.52
C GLU A 257 3.25 12.04 -11.90
N VAL A 258 3.26 11.13 -10.92
CA VAL A 258 2.92 9.72 -11.13
C VAL A 258 1.74 9.28 -10.26
N PRO A 259 1.03 8.22 -10.67
CA PRO A 259 0.01 7.59 -9.84
C PRO A 259 0.53 7.18 -8.46
N LEU A 260 -0.33 7.35 -7.46
CA LEU A 260 -0.09 7.01 -6.07
C LEU A 260 -1.08 5.93 -5.64
N ALA A 261 -0.66 5.00 -4.77
CA ALA A 261 -1.56 4.05 -4.15
C ALA A 261 -1.29 3.93 -2.65
N HIS A 262 -2.30 3.49 -1.91
CA HIS A 262 -2.31 3.35 -0.47
C HIS A 262 -2.97 2.02 -0.10
N VAL A 263 -2.32 1.27 0.79
CA VAL A 263 -2.86 0.02 1.33
C VAL A 263 -3.78 0.34 2.50
N ALA A 264 -5.06 0.56 2.19
CA ALA A 264 -6.10 0.90 3.16
C ALA A 264 -6.24 -0.17 4.25
N SER A 265 -6.28 -1.44 3.86
CA SER A 265 -6.33 -2.56 4.81
C SER A 265 -5.50 -3.75 4.33
N CYS A 266 -4.96 -4.49 5.29
CA CYS A 266 -4.15 -5.67 5.06
C CYS A 266 -4.54 -6.76 6.08
N GLY A 267 -5.03 -7.90 5.61
CA GLY A 267 -5.47 -8.99 6.46
C GLY A 267 -5.23 -10.36 5.83
N SER A 268 -5.65 -11.42 6.54
CA SER A 268 -5.55 -12.80 6.05
C SER A 268 -6.45 -13.10 4.85
N SER A 269 -7.51 -12.32 4.66
CA SER A 269 -8.42 -12.44 3.52
C SER A 269 -7.90 -11.78 2.24
N GLY A 270 -6.90 -10.90 2.35
CA GLY A 270 -6.39 -10.14 1.23
C GLY A 270 -5.99 -8.71 1.60
N LEU A 271 -5.88 -7.87 0.57
CA LEU A 271 -5.53 -6.46 0.67
C LEU A 271 -6.62 -5.59 0.05
N GLU A 272 -6.86 -4.41 0.64
CA GLU A 272 -7.67 -3.36 0.04
C GLU A 272 -6.75 -2.19 -0.29
N ILE A 273 -6.73 -1.81 -1.57
CA ILE A 273 -5.84 -0.79 -2.10
C ILE A 273 -6.69 0.32 -2.71
N GLU A 274 -6.36 1.54 -2.32
CA GLU A 274 -6.88 2.78 -2.90
C GLU A 274 -5.78 3.41 -3.74
N ALA A 275 -6.09 3.78 -4.97
CA ALA A 275 -5.11 4.35 -5.89
C ALA A 275 -5.66 5.59 -6.58
N TRP A 276 -4.79 6.56 -6.83
CA TRP A 276 -5.06 7.84 -7.45
C TRP A 276 -4.23 8.01 -8.71
N ASP A 277 -4.82 8.60 -9.75
CA ASP A 277 -4.06 9.08 -10.90
C ASP A 277 -3.06 10.18 -10.50
N ALA A 278 -2.21 10.60 -11.44
CA ALA A 278 -1.17 11.59 -11.16
C ALA A 278 -1.79 12.90 -10.67
N GLU A 279 -2.93 13.28 -11.22
CA GLU A 279 -3.65 14.50 -10.90
C GLU A 279 -4.48 14.38 -9.59
N GLY A 280 -4.80 13.15 -9.19
CA GLY A 280 -5.56 12.82 -7.99
C GLY A 280 -7.07 12.99 -8.11
N PHE A 281 -7.60 13.13 -9.32
CA PHE A 281 -9.04 13.27 -9.55
C PHE A 281 -9.76 11.93 -9.60
N SER A 282 -9.05 10.86 -9.96
CA SER A 282 -9.64 9.53 -10.08
C SER A 282 -9.20 8.65 -8.94
N LEU A 283 -10.15 8.30 -8.06
CA LEU A 283 -9.95 7.29 -7.03
C LEU A 283 -10.37 5.92 -7.56
N PHE A 284 -9.44 4.99 -7.52
CA PHE A 284 -9.61 3.61 -7.87
C PHE A 284 -9.51 2.74 -6.61
N HIS A 285 -10.50 1.88 -6.37
CA HIS A 285 -10.51 0.96 -5.23
C HIS A 285 -10.46 -0.48 -5.74
N THR A 286 -9.51 -1.27 -5.24
CA THR A 286 -9.42 -2.70 -5.53
C THR A 286 -9.22 -3.52 -4.28
N LYS A 287 -9.77 -4.74 -4.33
CA LYS A 287 -9.59 -5.74 -3.30
C LYS A 287 -8.90 -6.95 -3.91
N LEU A 288 -7.67 -7.19 -3.48
CA LEU A 288 -6.87 -8.33 -3.91
C LEU A 288 -7.14 -9.48 -2.96
N GLN A 289 -7.62 -10.60 -3.49
CA GLN A 289 -7.92 -11.77 -2.68
C GLN A 289 -6.64 -12.55 -2.35
N GLY A 290 -6.54 -13.03 -1.12
CA GLY A 290 -5.50 -13.96 -0.70
C GLY A 290 -5.57 -15.26 -1.49
N GLU A 291 -4.46 -15.66 -2.11
CA GLU A 291 -4.35 -16.96 -2.76
C GLU A 291 -4.34 -18.07 -1.70
N ARG A 292 -5.23 -19.06 -1.87
CA ARG A 292 -5.21 -20.26 -1.03
C ARG A 292 -4.04 -21.13 -1.46
N SER A 293 -2.95 -21.03 -0.72
CA SER A 293 -1.76 -21.83 -0.99
C SER A 293 -2.07 -23.33 -0.91
N SER A 294 -1.81 -24.06 -2.00
CA SER A 294 -1.91 -25.52 -2.04
C SER A 294 -0.94 -26.15 -1.06
N LEU A 295 -1.28 -27.25 -0.39
CA LEU A 295 -0.37 -27.90 0.57
C LEU A 295 0.98 -28.25 -0.06
N LEU A 296 2.07 -27.72 0.50
CA LEU A 296 3.44 -28.12 0.18
C LEU A 296 3.62 -29.61 0.48
N ARG A 297 4.05 -30.38 -0.53
CA ARG A 297 4.33 -31.80 -0.38
C ARG A 297 5.77 -32.07 -0.80
N PHE A 298 6.63 -32.20 0.20
CA PHE A 298 8.03 -32.56 0.00
C PHE A 298 8.34 -33.93 0.57
N ALA A 299 8.88 -34.82 -0.27
CA ALA A 299 9.32 -36.15 0.09
C ALA A 299 10.86 -36.22 -0.05
N PRO A 300 11.63 -35.90 1.00
CA PRO A 300 13.09 -35.76 0.89
C PRO A 300 13.77 -37.05 0.41
N GLU A 301 13.23 -38.22 0.73
CA GLU A 301 13.76 -39.52 0.31
C GLU A 301 13.67 -39.74 -1.22
N GLN A 302 12.68 -39.12 -1.87
CA GLN A 302 12.51 -39.19 -3.33
C GLN A 302 13.42 -38.20 -4.06
N VAL A 303 13.76 -37.08 -3.42
CA VAL A 303 14.60 -36.02 -3.99
C VAL A 303 16.08 -36.31 -3.79
N PHE A 304 16.49 -36.71 -2.57
CA PHE A 304 17.89 -36.92 -2.18
C PHE A 304 18.31 -38.39 -2.30
N LEU A 305 18.36 -38.90 -3.53
CA LEU A 305 18.63 -40.31 -3.80
C LEU A 305 20.06 -40.72 -3.45
N GLY A 306 20.22 -41.91 -2.86
CA GLY A 306 21.53 -42.51 -2.61
C GLY A 306 22.44 -41.68 -1.71
N ALA A 307 21.86 -40.98 -0.73
CA ALA A 307 22.60 -40.16 0.22
C ALA A 307 23.65 -40.98 0.99
N LYS A 308 24.91 -40.54 0.93
CA LYS A 308 26.06 -41.16 1.58
C LYS A 308 26.81 -40.13 2.41
N GLN A 309 27.07 -40.47 3.67
CA GLN A 309 27.86 -39.61 4.55
C GLN A 309 29.33 -39.61 4.12
N ARG A 310 29.90 -38.41 3.91
CA ARG A 310 31.29 -38.17 3.52
C ARG A 310 32.14 -37.80 4.73
N THR A 311 31.68 -36.81 5.48
CA THR A 311 32.30 -36.34 6.73
C THR A 311 31.21 -36.13 7.79
N SER A 312 31.60 -35.70 8.99
CA SER A 312 30.65 -35.34 10.05
C SER A 312 29.72 -34.17 9.66
N LYS A 313 30.08 -33.37 8.65
CA LYS A 313 29.33 -32.19 8.20
C LYS A 313 29.00 -32.24 6.70
N GLN A 314 29.22 -33.35 6.01
CA GLN A 314 29.02 -33.43 4.57
C GLN A 314 28.33 -34.73 4.16
N VAL A 315 27.33 -34.61 3.29
CA VAL A 315 26.59 -35.73 2.70
C VAL A 315 26.59 -35.58 1.18
N SER A 316 26.94 -36.64 0.46
CA SER A 316 26.79 -36.67 -1.00
C SER A 316 25.50 -37.38 -1.38
N CYS A 317 24.68 -36.79 -2.23
CA CYS A 317 23.44 -37.38 -2.75
C CYS A 317 23.31 -37.15 -4.27
N LYS A 318 22.40 -37.86 -4.91
CA LYS A 318 22.00 -37.65 -6.30
C LYS A 318 20.65 -36.96 -6.32
N ILE A 319 20.55 -35.83 -7.00
CA ILE A 319 19.31 -35.09 -7.21
C ILE A 319 19.11 -34.99 -8.72
N GLY A 320 18.04 -35.61 -9.23
CA GLY A 320 17.86 -35.81 -10.68
C GLY A 320 19.06 -36.55 -11.29
N LYS A 321 19.74 -35.93 -12.26
CA LYS A 321 20.93 -36.51 -12.93
C LYS A 321 22.27 -36.09 -12.33
N LYS A 322 22.28 -35.10 -11.43
CA LYS A 322 23.50 -34.50 -10.89
C LYS A 322 23.81 -35.04 -9.48
N ARG A 323 25.09 -35.07 -9.11
CA ARG A 323 25.53 -35.38 -7.74
C ARG A 323 25.83 -34.09 -7.01
N PHE A 324 25.31 -33.96 -5.79
CA PHE A 324 25.54 -32.84 -4.90
C PHE A 324 26.29 -33.28 -3.66
N VAL A 325 27.10 -32.39 -3.09
CA VAL A 325 27.68 -32.52 -1.76
C VAL A 325 27.08 -31.42 -0.90
N LEU A 326 26.26 -31.83 0.06
CA LEU A 326 25.50 -30.97 0.94
C LEU A 326 26.25 -30.76 2.26
N GLN A 327 26.19 -29.54 2.76
CA GLN A 327 26.74 -29.10 4.04
C GLN A 327 25.72 -28.22 4.77
N PRO A 328 25.82 -28.06 6.10
CA PRO A 328 25.02 -27.06 6.83
C PRO A 328 25.20 -25.66 6.23
N GLY A 329 24.09 -24.93 6.07
CA GLY A 329 24.02 -23.62 5.43
C GLY A 329 23.85 -23.66 3.91
N ASP A 330 23.86 -24.84 3.28
CA ASP A 330 23.67 -24.94 1.83
C ASP A 330 22.22 -24.66 1.42
N TRP A 331 22.06 -23.84 0.39
CA TRP A 331 20.78 -23.52 -0.23
C TRP A 331 20.71 -24.19 -1.61
N LEU A 332 19.68 -24.98 -1.82
CA LEU A 332 19.40 -25.65 -3.08
C LEU A 332 18.06 -25.14 -3.59
N ILE A 333 18.04 -24.65 -4.83
CA ILE A 333 16.81 -24.22 -5.48
C ILE A 333 16.46 -25.20 -6.60
N ASN A 334 15.17 -25.46 -6.76
CA ASN A 334 14.59 -26.20 -7.87
C ASN A 334 13.92 -25.20 -8.83
N ALA A 335 14.70 -24.63 -9.75
CA ALA A 335 14.15 -23.76 -10.80
C ALA A 335 13.77 -24.57 -12.05
N LYS A 336 13.40 -23.87 -13.13
CA LYS A 336 12.90 -24.49 -14.38
C LYS A 336 13.91 -25.44 -15.05
N ASP A 337 15.21 -25.18 -14.91
CA ASP A 337 16.30 -26.01 -15.41
C ASP A 337 16.74 -27.12 -14.42
N GLY A 338 16.04 -27.23 -13.29
CA GLY A 338 16.21 -28.26 -12.27
C GLY A 338 16.96 -27.75 -11.04
N TRP A 339 17.58 -28.66 -10.31
CA TRP A 339 18.23 -28.35 -9.04
C TRP A 339 19.62 -27.72 -9.23
N HIS A 340 19.88 -26.66 -8.48
CA HIS A 340 21.19 -26.01 -8.38
C HIS A 340 21.43 -25.48 -6.96
N LYS A 341 22.70 -25.33 -6.62
CA LYS A 341 23.14 -24.79 -5.33
C LYS A 341 23.43 -23.30 -5.51
N LEU A 342 22.84 -22.45 -4.67
CA LEU A 342 23.16 -21.03 -4.63
C LEU A 342 24.52 -20.88 -3.94
N LYS A 343 25.50 -20.28 -4.63
CA LYS A 343 26.88 -20.21 -4.13
C LYS A 343 27.40 -18.78 -4.05
N THR A 344 26.97 -17.93 -4.98
CA THR A 344 27.42 -16.55 -5.05
C THR A 344 26.44 -15.64 -4.31
N LEU A 345 26.88 -14.45 -3.93
CA LEU A 345 26.00 -13.44 -3.36
C LEU A 345 24.92 -13.04 -4.36
N ASP A 346 25.29 -12.87 -5.64
CA ASP A 346 24.36 -12.56 -6.72
C ASP A 346 23.24 -13.60 -6.86
N ASP A 347 23.55 -14.90 -6.74
CA ASP A 347 22.54 -15.97 -6.76
C ASP A 347 21.53 -15.83 -5.61
N ILE A 348 22.05 -15.49 -4.42
CA ILE A 348 21.26 -15.33 -3.20
C ILE A 348 20.38 -14.09 -3.35
N GLU A 349 20.95 -12.94 -3.73
CA GLU A 349 20.20 -11.70 -3.95
C GLU A 349 19.14 -11.85 -5.05
N ALA A 350 19.46 -12.53 -6.14
CA ALA A 350 18.51 -12.83 -7.20
C ALA A 350 17.33 -13.66 -6.67
N TYR A 351 17.58 -14.63 -5.80
CA TYR A 351 16.52 -15.41 -5.16
C TYR A 351 15.70 -14.57 -4.17
N LEU A 352 16.36 -13.80 -3.30
CA LEU A 352 15.68 -12.96 -2.30
C LEU A 352 14.78 -11.90 -2.94
N ASN A 353 15.15 -11.42 -4.13
CA ASN A 353 14.39 -10.45 -4.92
C ASN A 353 13.42 -11.09 -5.93
N HIS A 354 13.21 -12.41 -5.88
CA HIS A 354 12.32 -13.16 -6.79
C HIS A 354 12.67 -13.05 -8.29
N VAL A 355 13.92 -12.70 -8.61
CA VAL A 355 14.48 -12.76 -9.97
C VAL A 355 14.77 -14.22 -10.34
N LEU A 356 15.42 -14.95 -9.43
CA LEU A 356 15.58 -16.40 -9.51
C LEU A 356 14.43 -17.07 -8.75
N ARG A 357 13.63 -17.87 -9.45
CA ARG A 357 12.40 -18.47 -8.91
C ARG A 357 12.45 -19.98 -8.93
N GLY A 358 11.97 -20.58 -7.84
CA GLY A 358 11.89 -22.02 -7.66
C GLY A 358 11.68 -22.38 -6.20
N GLU A 359 11.39 -23.66 -5.95
CA GLU A 359 11.27 -24.18 -4.59
C GLU A 359 12.65 -24.22 -3.93
N LEU A 360 12.75 -23.85 -2.66
CA LEU A 360 14.02 -23.75 -1.95
C LEU A 360 14.14 -24.82 -0.88
N CYS A 361 15.29 -25.47 -0.81
CA CYS A 361 15.69 -26.35 0.27
C CYS A 361 16.93 -25.78 0.98
N VAL A 362 16.81 -25.55 2.29
CA VAL A 362 17.91 -25.08 3.15
C VAL A 362 18.34 -26.22 4.05
N VAL A 363 19.64 -26.54 4.06
CA VAL A 363 20.20 -27.57 4.93
C VAL A 363 20.67 -26.93 6.24
N ASP A 364 19.96 -27.17 7.34
CA ASP A 364 20.29 -26.56 8.63
C ASP A 364 21.41 -27.29 9.35
N SER A 365 21.33 -28.62 9.36
CA SER A 365 22.27 -29.42 10.12
C SER A 365 22.46 -30.81 9.53
N ILE A 366 23.67 -31.33 9.76
CA ILE A 366 24.07 -32.70 9.47
C ILE A 366 24.70 -33.23 10.75
N ASP A 367 24.12 -34.26 11.34
CA ASP A 367 24.66 -34.87 12.55
C ASP A 367 25.71 -35.96 12.25
N THR A 368 26.39 -36.42 13.30
CA THR A 368 27.43 -37.44 13.20
C THR A 368 26.91 -38.80 12.71
N LYS A 369 25.59 -39.05 12.84
CA LYS A 369 24.92 -40.26 12.35
C LYS A 369 24.47 -40.14 10.89
N GLY A 370 24.74 -39.00 10.25
CA GLY A 370 24.37 -38.72 8.87
C GLY A 370 22.91 -38.31 8.70
N ASN A 371 22.21 -37.94 9.77
CA ASN A 371 20.88 -37.35 9.66
C ASN A 371 21.02 -35.90 9.19
N VAL A 372 20.38 -35.60 8.07
CA VAL A 372 20.29 -34.26 7.48
C VAL A 372 18.94 -33.69 7.86
N LYS A 373 18.92 -32.46 8.35
CA LYS A 373 17.69 -31.71 8.67
C LYS A 373 17.71 -30.35 7.98
N GLY A 374 16.54 -29.85 7.65
CA GLY A 374 16.40 -28.56 7.01
C GLY A 374 14.95 -28.13 6.82
N HIS A 375 14.78 -27.05 6.07
CA HIS A 375 13.48 -26.53 5.67
C HIS A 375 13.34 -26.52 4.15
N TYR A 376 12.13 -26.82 3.71
CA TYR A 376 11.71 -26.76 2.31
C TYR A 376 10.62 -25.70 2.16
N PHE A 377 10.78 -24.83 1.18
CA PHE A 377 9.90 -23.71 0.89
C PHE A 377 9.32 -23.84 -0.51
N ASN A 378 8.05 -23.45 -0.67
CA ASN A 378 7.48 -23.27 -2.00
C ASN A 378 8.11 -22.08 -2.73
N GLU A 379 7.83 -21.91 -4.02
CA GLU A 379 8.40 -20.86 -4.87
C GLU A 379 8.22 -19.44 -4.29
N MET A 380 7.04 -19.14 -3.73
CA MET A 380 6.77 -17.83 -3.14
C MET A 380 7.25 -17.69 -1.69
N ARG A 381 7.80 -18.75 -1.07
CA ARG A 381 8.26 -18.76 0.33
C ARG A 381 7.13 -18.55 1.36
N THR A 382 5.89 -18.77 0.98
CA THR A 382 4.69 -18.61 1.82
C THR A 382 4.31 -19.88 2.57
N GLN A 383 4.92 -21.01 2.21
CA GLN A 383 4.81 -22.27 2.91
C GLN A 383 6.18 -22.84 3.23
N MET A 384 6.23 -23.55 4.34
CA MET A 384 7.44 -24.16 4.84
C MET A 384 7.13 -25.56 5.38
N GLN A 385 7.96 -26.54 5.02
CA GLN A 385 7.94 -27.88 5.55
C GLN A 385 9.34 -28.25 6.05
N SER A 386 9.48 -28.56 7.33
CA SER A 386 10.72 -29.15 7.85
C SER A 386 10.89 -30.55 7.29
N PHE A 387 12.12 -30.91 6.92
CA PHE A 387 12.43 -32.24 6.40
C PHE A 387 13.60 -32.85 7.17
N ALA A 388 13.64 -34.17 7.18
CA ALA A 388 14.79 -34.92 7.65
C ALA A 388 14.95 -36.19 6.83
N PHE A 389 16.19 -36.56 6.53
CA PHE A 389 16.50 -37.86 5.93
C PHE A 389 17.84 -38.38 6.45
N ARG A 390 18.07 -39.69 6.34
CA ARG A 390 19.29 -40.33 6.84
C ARG A 390 20.20 -40.75 5.70
N ALA A 391 21.44 -40.25 5.71
CA ALA A 391 22.50 -40.71 4.83
C ALA A 391 23.10 -42.04 5.33
N ILE A 392 23.40 -42.94 4.40
CA ILE A 392 24.03 -44.22 4.74
C ILE A 392 25.52 -43.98 5.00
N SER A 393 26.04 -44.52 6.11
CA SER A 393 27.48 -44.43 6.42
C SER A 393 28.28 -45.27 5.41
N SER A 394 29.35 -44.71 4.87
CA SER A 394 30.24 -45.40 3.93
C SER A 394 31.14 -46.46 4.58
N LYS A 395 31.18 -46.57 5.91
CA LYS A 395 32.14 -47.39 6.65
C LYS A 395 31.78 -48.88 6.79
N GLY A 396 30.68 -49.35 6.19
CA GLY A 396 30.11 -50.68 6.50
C GLY A 396 30.49 -51.86 5.60
N ASN A 397 31.12 -51.69 4.43
CA ASN A 397 31.20 -52.79 3.44
C ASN A 397 32.58 -53.08 2.84
N ARG A 398 33.67 -52.83 3.58
CA ARG A 398 34.98 -53.44 3.28
C ARG A 398 35.15 -54.76 4.04
N LYS A 399 34.30 -55.75 3.79
CA LYS A 399 34.58 -57.15 4.15
C LYS A 399 35.01 -57.90 2.89
N GLY A 400 36.29 -58.29 2.86
CA GLY A 400 36.79 -59.48 2.17
C GLY A 400 36.69 -59.54 0.64
N LYS A 401 37.64 -58.91 -0.05
CA LYS A 401 38.32 -59.60 -1.17
C LYS A 401 39.80 -59.62 -0.83
N ALA A 402 40.16 -60.51 0.10
CA ALA A 402 41.50 -61.04 0.14
C ALA A 402 41.67 -61.92 -1.09
N LYS A 403 42.75 -61.69 -1.85
CA LYS A 403 43.28 -62.67 -2.80
C LYS A 403 44.32 -63.49 -2.08
#